data_AF-A0A0E1W2K4-F1
#
_entry.id   AF-A0A0E1W2K4-F1
#
_cell.length_a   1.000
_cell.length_b   1.000
_cell.length_c   1.000
_cell.angle_alpha   90.00
_cell.angle_beta   90.00
_cell.angle_gamma   90.00
#
_symmetry.space_group_name_H-M   'P 1'
#
loop_
_entity.id
_entity.type
_entity.pdbx_description
1 polymer ?
#
loop_
_entity_poly.entity_id
_entity_poly.type
_entity_poly.pdbx_seq_one_letter_code
_entity_poly.pdbx_strand_id
1 'polypeptide(L)'
;MKTYSELLAQWDDLKNEIDRAREREAQRLAQRVLELLAESGVDVRDMMNPRPRGQGRGRRITPKYWNPQTGATWSGRGRMPKWLIGQNPRQFLILHPDDERDGCAQAHPGGSN
;
A
#
# COMPACT_ATOMS: atom_id res chain seq x y z
N MET A 1 -56.60 -15.11 -22.23
CA MET A 1 -55.55 -15.21 -21.20
C MET A 1 -54.25 -15.48 -21.91
N LYS A 2 -53.12 -14.91 -21.45
CA LYS A 2 -51.80 -15.19 -22.04
C LYS A 2 -51.46 -16.66 -21.85
N THR A 3 -50.87 -17.28 -22.87
CA THR A 3 -50.38 -18.66 -22.77
C THR A 3 -49.10 -18.70 -21.94
N TYR A 4 -48.75 -19.88 -21.44
CA TYR A 4 -47.51 -20.07 -20.69
C TYR A 4 -46.26 -19.66 -21.49
N SER A 5 -46.23 -19.96 -22.79
CA SER A 5 -45.12 -19.57 -23.67
C SER A 5 -45.01 -18.06 -23.84
N GLU A 6 -46.13 -17.35 -23.97
CA GLU A 6 -46.15 -15.89 -24.06
C GLU A 6 -45.69 -15.21 -22.76
N LEU A 7 -45.98 -15.80 -21.60
CA LEU A 7 -45.51 -15.29 -20.30
C LEU A 7 -43.99 -15.43 -20.16
N LEU A 8 -43.40 -16.54 -20.63
CA LEU A 8 -41.95 -16.73 -20.62
C LEU A 8 -41.23 -15.73 -21.53
N ALA A 9 -41.76 -15.50 -22.74
CA ALA A 9 -41.18 -14.52 -23.67
C ALA A 9 -41.18 -13.10 -23.06
N GLN A 10 -42.29 -12.69 -22.45
CA GLN A 10 -42.38 -11.39 -21.78
C GLN A 10 -41.42 -11.24 -20.60
N TRP A 11 -41.15 -12.34 -19.87
CA TRP A 11 -40.18 -12.32 -18.78
C TRP A 11 -38.75 -12.09 -19.29
N ASP A 12 -38.39 -12.74 -20.40
CA ASP A 12 -37.08 -12.56 -21.02
C ASP A 12 -36.90 -11.13 -21.57
N ASP A 13 -37.92 -10.60 -22.25
CA ASP A 13 -37.94 -9.21 -22.72
C ASP A 13 -37.76 -8.22 -21.56
N LEU A 14 -38.51 -8.41 -20.47
CA LEU A 14 -38.42 -7.54 -19.29
C LEU A 14 -37.04 -7.62 -18.63
N LYS A 15 -36.46 -8.83 -18.56
CA LYS A 15 -35.10 -9.02 -18.04
C LYS A 15 -34.08 -8.26 -18.89
N ASN A 16 -34.15 -8.41 -20.21
CA ASN A 16 -33.28 -7.69 -21.15
C ASN A 16 -33.45 -6.17 -21.02
N GLU A 17 -34.67 -5.69 -20.79
CA GLU A 17 -34.94 -4.27 -20.57
C GLU A 17 -34.34 -3.77 -19.25
N ILE A 18 -34.44 -4.55 -18.18
CA ILE A 18 -33.81 -4.24 -16.88
C ILE A 18 -32.29 -4.17 -17.01
N ASP A 19 -31.67 -5.11 -17.71
CA ASP A 19 -30.21 -5.13 -17.89
C ASP A 19 -29.75 -3.92 -18.70
N ARG A 20 -30.46 -3.58 -19.79
CA ARG A 20 -30.21 -2.34 -20.54
C ARG A 20 -30.41 -1.09 -19.70
N ALA A 21 -31.41 -1.06 -18.82
CA ALA A 21 -31.63 0.07 -17.92
C ALA A 21 -30.48 0.22 -16.90
N ARG A 22 -29.99 -0.89 -16.34
CA ARG A 22 -28.85 -0.90 -15.42
C ARG A 22 -27.58 -0.36 -16.07
N GLU A 23 -27.28 -0.78 -17.30
CA GLU A 23 -26.12 -0.30 -18.03
C GLU A 23 -26.20 1.21 -18.31
N ARG A 24 -27.36 1.71 -18.72
CA ARG A 24 -27.58 3.16 -18.94
C ARG A 24 -27.40 3.96 -17.66
N GLU A 25 -27.94 3.50 -16.55
CA GLU A 25 -27.79 4.18 -15.26
C GLU A 25 -26.34 4.10 -14.76
N ALA A 26 -25.67 2.95 -14.91
CA ALA A 26 -24.25 2.82 -14.57
C ALA A 26 -23.36 3.77 -15.40
N GLN A 27 -23.64 3.92 -16.70
CA GLN A 27 -22.92 4.86 -17.57
C GLN A 27 -23.16 6.32 -17.15
N ARG A 28 -24.41 6.70 -16.83
CA ARG A 28 -24.73 8.04 -16.30
C ARG A 28 -23.98 8.34 -15.01
N LEU A 29 -24.00 7.40 -14.07
CA LEU A 29 -23.31 7.55 -12.79
C LEU A 29 -21.79 7.65 -12.99
N ALA A 30 -21.21 6.78 -13.84
CA ALA A 30 -19.79 6.84 -14.17
C ALA A 30 -19.42 8.20 -14.77
N GLN A 31 -20.20 8.70 -15.74
CA GLN A 31 -19.96 10.01 -16.33
C GLN A 31 -20.02 11.14 -15.30
N ARG A 32 -21.01 11.11 -14.40
CA ARG A 32 -21.14 12.14 -13.36
C ARG A 32 -19.98 12.10 -12.35
N VAL A 33 -19.53 10.91 -11.97
CA VAL A 33 -18.37 10.75 -11.09
C VAL A 33 -17.11 11.26 -11.77
N LEU A 34 -16.90 10.94 -13.05
CA LEU A 34 -15.75 11.42 -13.82
C LEU A 34 -15.74 12.95 -13.94
N GLU A 35 -16.90 13.57 -14.17
CA GLU A 35 -17.06 15.03 -14.19
C GLU A 35 -16.69 15.65 -12.84
N LEU A 36 -17.23 15.11 -11.74
CA LEU A 36 -16.91 15.58 -10.39
C LEU A 36 -15.43 15.46 -10.05
N LEU A 37 -14.80 14.35 -10.45
CA LEU A 37 -13.36 14.13 -10.24
C LEU A 37 -12.54 15.15 -11.04
N ALA A 38 -12.92 15.41 -12.30
CA ALA A 38 -12.28 16.41 -13.14
C ALA A 38 -12.39 17.83 -12.54
N GLU A 39 -13.57 18.22 -12.04
CA GLU A 39 -13.78 19.51 -11.35
C GLU A 39 -12.92 19.65 -10.10
N SER A 40 -12.74 18.55 -9.35
CA SER A 40 -11.91 18.54 -8.14
C SER A 40 -10.39 18.52 -8.40
N GLY A 41 -9.98 18.39 -9.67
CA GLY A 41 -8.57 18.25 -10.05
C GLY A 41 -7.94 16.90 -9.68
N VAL A 42 -8.77 15.89 -9.40
CA VAL A 42 -8.33 14.53 -9.05
C VAL A 42 -8.35 13.65 -10.30
N ASP A 43 -7.18 13.18 -10.74
CA ASP A 43 -7.11 12.20 -11.82
C ASP A 43 -7.51 10.82 -11.30
N VAL A 44 -8.45 10.17 -11.99
CA VAL A 44 -8.90 8.79 -11.73
C VAL A 44 -7.71 7.83 -11.70
N ARG A 45 -6.69 8.09 -12.52
CA ARG A 45 -5.47 7.27 -12.59
C ARG A 45 -4.65 7.34 -11.30
N ASP A 46 -4.64 8.49 -10.63
CA ASP A 46 -3.98 8.67 -9.33
C ASP A 46 -4.75 7.98 -8.20
N MET A 47 -6.08 7.79 -8.34
CA MET A 47 -6.90 7.00 -7.42
C MET A 47 -6.75 5.48 -7.65
N MET A 48 -6.74 5.04 -8.91
CA MET A 48 -6.64 3.62 -9.27
C MET A 48 -5.23 3.06 -9.13
N ASN A 49 -4.22 3.91 -9.26
CA ASN A 49 -2.84 3.58 -9.00
C ASN A 49 -2.26 4.60 -8.01
N PRO A 50 -2.61 4.50 -6.71
CA PRO A 50 -2.03 5.37 -5.70
C PRO A 50 -0.55 5.05 -5.66
N ARG A 51 0.26 5.82 -6.40
CA ARG A 51 1.71 5.74 -6.30
C ARG A 51 2.02 5.89 -4.82
N PRO A 52 2.75 4.95 -4.20
CA PRO A 52 3.13 5.12 -2.80
C PRO A 52 3.81 6.48 -2.69
N ARG A 53 3.20 7.38 -1.89
CA ARG A 53 3.70 8.75 -1.67
C ARG A 53 5.16 8.65 -1.22
N GLY A 54 6.10 8.83 -2.16
CA GLY A 54 7.52 8.62 -1.89
C GLY A 54 8.39 8.16 -3.07
N GLN A 55 7.83 7.73 -4.20
CA GLN A 55 8.67 7.28 -5.34
C GLN A 55 9.15 8.41 -6.26
N GLY A 56 8.63 9.63 -6.08
CA GLY A 56 9.06 10.84 -6.80
C GLY A 56 9.78 11.82 -5.87
N ARG A 57 11.03 11.50 -5.50
CA ARG A 57 12.13 12.37 -4.99
C ARG A 57 12.99 11.58 -3.99
N GLY A 58 14.02 10.91 -4.53
CA GLY A 58 15.10 10.32 -3.74
C GLY A 58 14.70 9.06 -2.97
N ARG A 59 15.40 7.97 -3.24
CA ARG A 59 15.43 6.77 -2.37
C ARG A 59 15.54 7.24 -0.92
N ARG A 60 14.47 7.10 -0.10
CA ARG A 60 14.53 7.36 1.34
C ARG A 60 15.60 6.45 1.91
N ILE A 61 16.77 7.02 2.22
CA ILE A 61 17.88 6.27 2.79
C ILE A 61 17.49 5.98 4.24
N THR A 62 17.43 4.71 4.60
CA THR A 62 17.20 4.28 5.97
C THR A 62 18.26 4.95 6.87
N PRO A 63 17.87 5.67 7.93
CA PRO A 63 18.83 6.23 8.86
C PRO A 63 19.63 5.09 9.50
N LYS A 64 20.96 5.23 9.53
CA LYS A 64 21.87 4.22 10.10
C LYS A 64 22.18 4.52 11.56
N TYR A 65 22.19 5.80 11.92
CA TYR A 65 22.49 6.30 13.26
C TYR A 65 21.32 7.11 13.83
N TRP A 66 21.06 7.01 15.14
CA TRP A 66 20.07 7.74 15.92
C TRP A 66 20.68 8.24 17.22
N ASN A 67 20.39 9.50 17.56
CA ASN A 67 20.80 10.11 18.81
C ASN A 67 19.67 9.99 19.86
N PRO A 68 19.85 9.24 20.95
CA PRO A 68 18.82 9.08 21.99
C PRO A 68 18.52 10.37 22.77
N GLN A 69 19.47 11.32 22.83
CA GLN A 69 19.30 12.55 23.59
C GLN A 69 18.52 13.62 22.83
N THR A 70 18.59 13.62 21.49
CA THR A 70 18.00 14.68 20.65
C THR A 70 17.00 14.18 19.62
N GLY A 71 16.89 12.85 19.45
CA GLY A 71 16.07 12.22 18.42
C GLY A 71 16.61 12.38 16.99
N ALA A 72 17.76 13.02 16.80
CA ALA A 72 18.32 13.26 15.48
C ALA A 72 18.83 11.97 14.82
N THR A 73 18.48 11.75 13.54
CA THR A 73 18.92 10.59 12.75
C THR A 73 19.92 10.97 11.66
N TRP A 74 20.88 10.09 11.37
CA TRP A 74 21.82 10.28 10.27
C TRP A 74 21.97 9.00 9.43
N SER A 75 21.91 9.13 8.11
CA SER A 75 21.96 8.01 7.17
C SER A 75 23.38 7.53 6.84
N GLY A 76 24.41 8.16 7.39
CA GLY A 76 25.82 7.87 7.07
C GLY A 76 26.29 8.48 5.74
N ARG A 77 25.43 9.23 5.03
CA ARG A 77 25.75 9.92 3.77
C ARG A 77 25.78 11.43 3.99
N GLY A 78 26.78 12.12 3.45
CA GLY A 78 26.93 13.57 3.55
C GLY A 78 27.72 14.01 4.80
N ARG A 79 27.57 15.27 5.20
CA ARG A 79 28.33 15.85 6.32
C ARG A 79 27.95 15.15 7.64
N MET A 80 28.96 14.64 8.33
CA MET A 80 28.77 13.99 9.63
C MET A 80 28.29 15.02 10.66
N PRO A 81 27.23 14.70 11.44
CA PRO A 81 26.68 15.64 12.41
C PRO A 81 27.58 15.76 13.65
N LYS A 82 27.56 16.93 14.29
CA LYS A 82 28.44 17.28 15.41
C LYS A 82 28.39 16.29 16.59
N TRP A 83 27.24 15.68 16.83
CA TRP A 83 27.04 14.72 17.92
C TRP A 83 27.74 13.37 17.68
N LEU A 84 28.12 13.06 16.45
CA LEU A 84 28.87 11.84 16.10
C LEU A 84 30.39 12.11 15.98
N ILE A 85 30.82 13.37 15.94
CA ILE A 85 32.23 13.76 15.86
C ILE A 85 32.87 13.58 17.23
N GLY A 86 33.89 12.71 17.33
CA GLY A 86 34.63 12.45 18.57
C GLY A 86 33.95 11.46 19.53
N GLN A 87 32.79 10.91 19.17
CA GLN A 87 32.10 9.87 19.94
C GLN A 87 32.21 8.51 19.26
N ASN A 88 31.94 7.41 19.99
CA ASN A 88 31.93 6.07 19.41
C ASN A 88 30.65 5.87 18.57
N PRO A 89 30.73 5.77 17.23
CA PRO A 89 29.54 5.73 16.38
C PRO A 89 28.67 4.49 16.59
N ARG A 90 29.22 3.42 17.19
CA ARG A 90 28.49 2.18 17.46
C ARG A 90 27.34 2.37 18.46
N GLN A 91 27.50 3.29 19.42
CA GLN A 91 26.48 3.59 20.44
C GLN A 91 25.22 4.24 19.87
N PHE A 92 25.31 4.77 18.65
CA PHE A 92 24.23 5.47 17.98
C PHE A 92 23.66 4.66 16.82
N LEU A 93 24.05 3.40 16.61
CA LEU A 93 23.51 2.59 15.51
C LEU A 93 22.07 2.16 15.80
N ILE A 94 21.19 2.35 14.82
CA ILE A 94 19.79 1.88 14.91
C ILE A 94 19.71 0.38 14.61
N LEU A 95 20.52 -0.10 13.67
CA LEU A 95 20.67 -1.53 13.39
C LEU A 95 22.00 -1.99 14.00
N HIS A 96 21.92 -2.71 15.11
CA HIS A 96 23.08 -3.32 15.72
C HIS A 96 23.35 -4.66 15.02
N PRO A 97 24.51 -4.85 14.35
CA PRO A 97 24.81 -6.11 13.66
C PRO A 97 25.04 -7.30 14.61
N ASP A 98 25.06 -7.08 15.93
CA ASP A 98 25.24 -8.16 16.91
C ASP A 98 23.94 -8.83 17.38
N ASP A 99 22.76 -8.36 16.95
CA ASP A 99 21.47 -9.01 17.28
C ASP A 99 21.25 -10.35 16.53
N GLU A 100 22.15 -10.72 15.60
CA GLU A 100 22.08 -12.00 14.86
C GLU A 100 22.76 -13.19 15.59
N ARG A 101 23.23 -13.03 16.84
CA ARG A 101 23.97 -14.10 17.54
C ARG A 101 23.21 -14.90 18.59
N ASP A 102 21.93 -14.59 18.84
CA ASP A 102 21.13 -15.29 19.86
C ASP A 102 19.91 -15.99 19.23
N GLY A 103 20.11 -17.17 18.63
CA GLY A 103 18.97 -17.96 18.19
C GLY A 103 19.27 -19.16 17.29
N CYS A 104 20.02 -20.17 17.76
CA CYS A 104 19.89 -21.50 17.17
C CYS A 104 20.15 -22.64 18.18
N ALA A 105 19.03 -23.27 18.57
CA ALA A 105 18.84 -24.68 18.93
C ALA A 105 19.45 -25.24 20.23
N GLN A 106 18.64 -25.23 21.29
CA GLN A 106 18.51 -26.38 22.17
C GLN A 106 17.86 -27.54 21.40
N ALA A 107 18.54 -28.68 21.28
CA ALA A 107 17.92 -29.96 20.90
C ALA A 107 18.74 -31.17 21.38
N HIS A 108 18.41 -31.68 22.56
CA HIS A 108 18.51 -33.09 22.96
C HIS A 108 17.20 -33.41 23.73
N PRO A 109 16.62 -34.64 23.71
CA PRO A 109 17.32 -35.93 23.67
C PRO A 109 16.65 -37.09 22.85
N GLY A 110 17.39 -38.21 22.73
CA GLY A 110 16.84 -39.57 22.92
C GLY A 110 16.42 -40.41 21.70
N GLY A 111 17.08 -41.56 21.51
CA GLY A 111 16.61 -42.67 20.66
C GLY A 111 17.69 -43.65 20.20
N SER A 112 18.27 -44.42 21.14
CA SER A 112 19.20 -45.53 20.86
C SER A 112 18.49 -46.71 20.19
N ASN A 113 19.19 -47.36 19.25
CA ASN A 113 19.01 -48.77 18.90
C ASN A 113 20.29 -49.52 19.26
#